data_AF-A0A1J4TZC5-F1
#
_entry.id   AF-A0A1J4TZC5-F1
#
_cell.length_a   1.000
_cell.length_b   1.000
_cell.length_c   1.000
_cell.angle_alpha   90.00
_cell.angle_beta   90.00
_cell.angle_gamma   90.00
#
_symmetry.space_group_name_H-M   'P 1'
#
loop_
_entity.id
_entity.type
_entity.pdbx_description
1 polymer ?
#
loop_
_entity_poly.entity_id
_entity_poly.type
_entity_poly.pdbx_seq_one_letter_code
_entity_poly.pdbx_strand_id
1 'polypeptide(L)'
;MKVRLFFVLSFAALTLSGCLVYQKVSYEIFIDGEKSGEAKVTFYDLKSDALGNKEFNEDKENLFNKLLRSDEFIFSQKDEEKEVTNRRLFVEDKKLNGEVNFKFKDINVVEGIQQQDGYYFLTVENEDSIISTNGTVIPINKFKRIIWERNQKVLKFEMLTDVKLNDLRELAPFYKSNDN
;
A
#
# COMPACT_ATOMS: atom_id res chain seq x y z
N MET A 1 -35.03 -5.23 -2.60
CA MET A 1 -35.40 -3.87 -2.16
C MET A 1 -34.22 -2.96 -2.44
N LYS A 2 -34.37 -2.01 -3.37
CA LYS A 2 -33.31 -1.09 -3.79
C LYS A 2 -33.31 0.11 -2.85
N VAL A 3 -32.18 0.41 -2.22
CA VAL A 3 -31.94 1.70 -1.56
C VAL A 3 -30.85 2.40 -2.34
N ARG A 4 -31.24 3.47 -3.03
CA ARG A 4 -30.33 4.41 -3.71
C ARG A 4 -29.96 5.48 -2.69
N LEU A 5 -28.69 5.57 -2.33
CA LEU A 5 -28.16 6.75 -1.65
C LEU A 5 -27.41 7.58 -2.69
N PHE A 6 -28.09 8.60 -3.22
CA PHE A 6 -27.47 9.66 -4.00
C PHE A 6 -26.89 10.66 -3.01
N PHE A 7 -25.58 10.85 -2.99
CA PHE A 7 -24.98 12.14 -2.65
C PHE A 7 -23.58 12.25 -3.26
N VAL A 8 -23.34 13.42 -3.86
CA VAL A 8 -22.05 13.99 -4.32
C VAL A 8 -21.58 13.61 -5.73
N LEU A 9 -21.99 14.46 -6.67
CA LEU A 9 -21.14 15.08 -7.70
C LEU A 9 -20.29 14.13 -8.58
N SER A 10 -20.95 13.34 -9.43
CA SER A 10 -20.30 12.71 -10.58
C SER A 10 -19.93 13.76 -11.63
N PHE A 11 -18.75 14.35 -11.49
CA PHE A 11 -17.99 14.87 -12.61
C PHE A 11 -17.49 13.65 -13.40
N ALA A 12 -18.34 13.12 -14.28
CA ALA A 12 -17.96 12.10 -15.23
C ALA A 12 -16.98 12.68 -16.26
N ALA A 13 -15.98 11.87 -16.62
CA ALA A 13 -15.07 12.03 -17.76
C ALA A 13 -13.81 12.91 -17.57
N LEU A 14 -12.93 12.49 -16.65
CA LEU A 14 -11.50 12.43 -16.98
C LEU A 14 -11.02 11.03 -16.61
N THR A 15 -11.01 10.12 -17.58
CA THR A 15 -10.16 8.94 -17.52
C THR A 15 -8.72 9.46 -17.65
N LEU A 16 -8.16 9.99 -16.55
CA LEU A 16 -6.72 10.24 -16.46
C LEU A 16 -6.06 8.86 -16.48
N SER A 17 -5.59 8.45 -17.65
CA SER A 17 -4.76 7.27 -17.83
C SER A 17 -3.37 7.58 -17.25
N GLY A 18 -3.26 7.51 -15.94
CA GLY A 18 -2.05 7.63 -15.16
C GLY A 18 -2.34 7.23 -13.71
N CYS A 19 -1.69 6.18 -13.25
CA CYS A 19 -1.71 5.66 -11.91
C CYS A 19 -0.28 5.27 -11.51
N LEU A 20 0.04 5.54 -10.25
CA LEU A 20 1.26 5.03 -9.64
C LEU A 20 1.10 3.53 -9.41
N VAL A 21 2.05 2.77 -9.93
CA VAL A 21 2.10 1.31 -9.80
C VAL A 21 3.41 0.90 -9.16
N TYR A 22 3.45 -0.26 -8.52
CA TYR A 22 4.64 -0.85 -7.90
C TYR A 22 4.68 -2.34 -8.22
N GLN A 23 5.87 -2.92 -8.26
CA GLN A 23 6.03 -4.35 -8.55
C GLN A 23 5.75 -5.23 -7.33
N LYS A 24 6.23 -4.78 -6.16
CA LYS A 24 6.17 -5.54 -4.91
C LYS A 24 5.82 -4.60 -3.77
N VAL A 25 5.09 -5.10 -2.78
CA VAL A 25 4.89 -4.44 -1.49
C VAL A 25 5.30 -5.38 -0.35
N SER A 26 5.94 -4.82 0.68
CA SER A 26 6.31 -5.52 1.90
C SER A 26 5.66 -4.85 3.10
N TYR A 27 5.16 -5.67 4.02
CA TYR A 27 4.62 -5.23 5.30
C TYR A 27 5.46 -5.82 6.43
N GLU A 28 5.81 -4.97 7.38
CA GLU A 28 6.34 -5.35 8.68
C GLU A 28 5.52 -4.68 9.77
N ILE A 29 4.70 -5.47 10.47
CA ILE A 29 3.68 -5.00 11.41
C ILE A 29 4.10 -5.41 12.82
N PHE A 30 4.37 -4.42 13.66
CA PHE A 30 4.76 -4.59 15.06
C PHE A 30 3.53 -4.43 15.96
N ILE A 31 3.20 -5.48 16.72
CA ILE A 31 2.03 -5.51 17.61
C ILE A 31 2.46 -5.09 19.02
N ASP A 32 1.94 -3.96 19.50
CA ASP A 32 2.26 -3.40 20.82
C ASP A 32 1.12 -3.53 21.85
N GLY A 33 -0.12 -3.81 21.40
CA GLY A 33 -1.30 -4.00 22.24
C GLY A 33 -2.11 -5.22 21.81
N GLU A 34 -3.40 -5.25 22.18
CA GLU A 34 -4.29 -6.35 21.76
C GLU A 34 -4.56 -6.31 20.25
N LYS A 35 -4.72 -5.10 19.70
CA LYS A 35 -5.00 -4.83 18.28
C LYS A 35 -4.25 -3.62 17.71
N SER A 36 -3.47 -2.92 18.53
CA SER A 36 -2.71 -1.74 18.12
C SER A 36 -1.28 -2.10 17.74
N GLY A 37 -0.64 -1.17 17.05
CA GLY A 37 0.75 -1.31 16.69
C GLY A 37 1.25 -0.24 15.74
N GLU A 38 2.40 -0.55 15.14
CA GLU A 38 3.03 0.22 14.09
C GLU A 38 3.28 -0.67 12.88
N ALA A 39 3.01 -0.15 11.69
CA ALA A 39 3.26 -0.83 10.44
C ALA A 39 4.27 -0.04 9.63
N LYS A 40 5.25 -0.76 9.09
CA LYS A 40 6.15 -0.28 8.04
C LYS A 40 5.73 -0.94 6.73
N VAL A 41 5.41 -0.12 5.74
CA VAL A 41 5.05 -0.56 4.39
C VAL A 41 6.12 -0.08 3.43
N THR A 42 6.64 -0.98 2.61
CA THR A 42 7.64 -0.65 1.57
C THR A 42 7.11 -1.04 0.21
N PHE A 43 6.96 -0.05 -0.67
CA PHE A 43 6.61 -0.21 -2.08
C PHE A 43 7.89 -0.24 -2.90
N TYR A 44 8.04 -1.27 -3.73
CA TYR A 44 9.22 -1.48 -4.54
C TYR A 44 8.93 -1.23 -6.01
N ASP A 45 9.87 -0.55 -6.68
CA ASP A 45 9.83 -0.27 -8.12
C ASP A 45 8.58 0.54 -8.52
N LEU A 46 8.41 1.70 -7.90
CA LEU A 46 7.38 2.68 -8.22
C LEU A 46 7.56 3.22 -9.64
N LYS A 47 6.52 3.06 -10.45
CA LYS A 47 6.43 3.52 -11.84
C LYS A 47 5.09 4.18 -12.10
N SER A 48 4.96 4.77 -13.28
CA SER A 48 3.70 5.30 -13.79
C SER A 48 3.26 4.47 -15.00
N ASP A 49 1.98 4.14 -15.06
CA ASP A 49 1.36 3.53 -16.25
C ASP A 49 0.87 4.56 -17.27
N ALA A 50 1.19 5.85 -17.06
CA ALA A 50 0.69 6.94 -17.87
C ALA A 50 1.17 6.86 -19.31
N LEU A 51 0.21 6.77 -20.24
CA LEU A 51 0.48 6.72 -21.68
C LEU A 51 0.95 8.09 -22.21
N GLY A 52 0.41 9.18 -21.64
CA GLY A 52 0.68 10.55 -22.06
C GLY A 52 1.62 11.32 -21.12
N ASN A 53 2.24 12.37 -21.64
CA ASN A 53 3.11 13.24 -20.83
C ASN A 53 2.35 14.07 -19.80
N LYS A 54 1.07 14.36 -20.03
CA LYS A 54 0.25 15.11 -19.08
C LYS A 54 0.01 14.28 -17.83
N GLU A 55 -0.49 13.06 -18.01
CA GLU A 55 -0.79 12.11 -16.95
C GLU A 55 0.49 11.70 -16.22
N PHE A 56 1.61 11.53 -16.94
CA PHE A 56 2.90 11.26 -16.31
C PHE A 56 3.40 12.43 -15.46
N ASN A 57 3.12 13.67 -15.86
CA ASN A 57 3.44 14.83 -15.03
C ASN A 57 2.54 14.89 -13.80
N GLU A 58 1.25 14.56 -13.93
CA GLU A 58 0.33 14.45 -12.80
C GLU A 58 0.77 13.37 -11.81
N ASP A 59 1.22 12.20 -12.28
CA ASP A 59 1.76 11.14 -11.41
C ASP A 59 2.99 11.57 -10.64
N LYS A 60 3.93 12.29 -11.29
CA LYS A 60 5.09 12.88 -10.61
C LYS A 60 4.67 13.89 -9.55
N GLU A 61 3.74 14.77 -9.86
CA GLU A 61 3.24 15.77 -8.91
C GLU A 61 2.53 15.09 -7.72
N ASN A 62 1.70 14.09 -8.00
CA ASN A 62 1.03 13.30 -6.98
C ASN A 62 2.05 12.59 -6.08
N LEU A 63 3.08 11.95 -6.64
CA LEU A 63 4.07 11.24 -5.85
C LEU A 63 4.98 12.19 -5.06
N PHE A 64 5.66 13.12 -5.73
CA PHE A 64 6.73 13.91 -5.13
C PHE A 64 6.24 15.11 -4.31
N ASN A 65 5.04 15.62 -4.59
CA ASN A 65 4.50 16.79 -3.89
C ASN A 65 3.30 16.47 -3.00
N LYS A 66 2.40 15.56 -3.41
CA LYS A 66 1.27 15.18 -2.54
C LYS A 66 1.65 14.08 -1.56
N LEU A 67 1.85 12.86 -2.06
CA LEU A 67 2.11 11.69 -1.21
C LEU A 67 3.32 11.87 -0.30
N LEU A 68 4.44 12.39 -0.85
CA LEU A 68 5.67 12.57 -0.08
C LEU A 68 5.65 13.76 0.87
N ARG A 69 4.93 14.85 0.55
CA ARG A 69 5.14 16.15 1.24
C ARG A 69 3.89 16.81 1.80
N SER A 70 2.68 16.52 1.31
CA SER A 70 1.49 17.26 1.73
C SER A 70 0.96 16.76 3.06
N ASP A 71 0.45 17.67 3.89
CA ASP A 71 -0.30 17.32 5.09
C ASP A 71 -1.67 16.73 4.74
N GLU A 72 -2.22 17.09 3.57
CA GLU A 72 -3.48 16.53 3.05
C GLU A 72 -3.44 14.99 3.00
N PHE A 73 -2.32 14.41 2.56
CA PHE A 73 -2.15 12.96 2.60
C PHE A 73 -2.20 12.43 4.04
N ILE A 74 -1.48 13.07 4.97
CA ILE A 74 -1.46 12.66 6.38
C ILE A 74 -2.88 12.73 6.99
N PHE A 75 -3.62 13.80 6.69
CA PHE A 75 -5.00 13.96 7.15
C PHE A 75 -5.92 12.88 6.57
N SER A 76 -5.81 12.57 5.28
CA SER A 76 -6.61 11.51 4.66
C SER A 76 -6.37 10.14 5.30
N GLN A 77 -5.13 9.84 5.69
CA GLN A 77 -4.79 8.58 6.36
C GLN A 77 -5.33 8.53 7.79
N LYS A 78 -5.43 9.68 8.46
CA LYS A 78 -6.03 9.78 9.79
C LYS A 78 -7.53 9.45 9.76
N ASP A 79 -8.24 9.81 8.69
CA ASP A 79 -9.64 9.43 8.49
C ASP A 79 -9.80 7.91 8.30
N GLU A 80 -8.75 7.21 7.86
CA GLU A 80 -8.63 5.75 7.83
C GLU A 80 -8.04 5.15 9.12
N GLU A 81 -7.98 5.94 10.20
CA GLU A 81 -7.43 5.55 11.50
C GLU A 81 -5.93 5.18 11.50
N LYS A 82 -5.18 5.63 10.48
CA LYS A 82 -3.73 5.48 10.36
C LYS A 82 -3.02 6.80 10.67
N GLU A 83 -2.17 6.79 11.69
CA GLU A 83 -1.34 7.94 12.03
C GLU A 83 0.04 7.80 11.37
N VAL A 84 0.25 8.45 10.22
CA VAL A 84 1.53 8.41 9.50
C VAL A 84 2.63 9.08 10.33
N THR A 85 3.65 8.33 10.70
CA THR A 85 4.79 8.79 11.52
C THR A 85 6.02 9.10 10.67
N ASN A 86 6.18 8.41 9.54
CA ASN A 86 7.28 8.63 8.61
C ASN A 86 6.85 8.30 7.19
N ARG A 87 7.43 9.00 6.22
CA ARG A 87 7.30 8.69 4.80
C ARG A 87 8.57 9.11 4.07
N ARG A 88 9.07 8.29 3.17
CA ARG A 88 10.22 8.62 2.34
C ARG A 88 10.18 7.91 1.00
N LEU A 89 10.86 8.51 0.04
CA LEU A 89 11.26 7.85 -1.21
C LEU A 89 12.76 7.64 -1.18
N PHE A 90 13.23 6.60 -1.86
CA PHE A 90 14.66 6.33 -2.03
C PHE A 90 14.90 5.58 -3.34
N VAL A 91 16.09 5.73 -3.91
CA VAL A 91 16.49 5.00 -5.11
C VAL A 91 17.48 3.91 -4.72
N GLU A 92 17.17 2.68 -5.09
CA GLU A 92 18.03 1.51 -4.91
C GLU A 92 18.03 0.72 -6.23
N ASP A 93 19.20 0.30 -6.70
CA ASP A 93 19.35 -0.41 -7.98
C ASP A 93 18.63 0.26 -9.17
N LYS A 94 18.69 1.61 -9.23
CA LYS A 94 18.02 2.48 -10.22
C LYS A 94 16.49 2.45 -10.20
N LYS A 95 15.88 1.81 -9.20
CA LYS A 95 14.43 1.75 -8.99
C LYS A 95 14.02 2.74 -7.91
N LEU A 96 12.87 3.39 -8.10
CA LEU A 96 12.30 4.26 -7.08
C LEU A 96 11.48 3.41 -6.12
N ASN A 97 11.75 3.53 -4.82
CA ASN A 97 11.01 2.83 -3.77
C ASN A 97 10.37 3.86 -2.84
N GLY A 98 9.30 3.44 -2.16
CA GLY A 98 8.61 4.23 -1.17
C GLY A 98 8.47 3.48 0.14
N GLU A 99 8.61 4.19 1.25
CA GLU A 99 8.41 3.65 2.60
C GLU A 99 7.45 4.56 3.35
N VAL A 100 6.47 3.96 4.03
CA VAL A 100 5.55 4.65 4.92
C VAL A 100 5.49 3.88 6.24
N ASN A 101 5.66 4.60 7.35
CA ASN A 101 5.41 4.08 8.68
C ASN A 101 4.16 4.76 9.23
N PHE A 102 3.30 3.98 9.86
CA PHE A 102 2.13 4.53 10.53
C PHE A 102 1.75 3.71 11.76
N LYS A 103 1.14 4.38 12.73
CA LYS A 103 0.52 3.74 13.89
C LYS A 103 -0.95 3.48 13.62
N PHE A 104 -1.47 2.41 14.21
CA PHE A 104 -2.87 2.03 14.13
C PHE A 104 -3.39 1.57 15.48
N LYS A 105 -4.69 1.75 15.71
CA LYS A 105 -5.37 1.31 16.94
C LYS A 105 -6.08 -0.03 16.78
N ASP A 106 -6.47 -0.36 15.55
CA ASP A 106 -7.06 -1.64 15.19
C ASP A 106 -6.33 -2.22 13.97
N ILE A 107 -5.80 -3.43 14.09
CA ILE A 107 -5.06 -4.13 13.05
C ILE A 107 -5.91 -4.37 11.79
N ASN A 108 -7.24 -4.34 11.91
CA ASN A 108 -8.15 -4.42 10.77
C ASN A 108 -7.90 -3.34 9.71
N VAL A 109 -7.34 -2.18 10.09
CA VAL A 109 -7.02 -1.11 9.13
C VAL A 109 -5.77 -1.39 8.29
N VAL A 110 -4.99 -2.40 8.69
CA VAL A 110 -3.81 -2.86 7.96
C VAL A 110 -4.23 -4.01 7.04
N GLU A 111 -4.51 -3.68 5.78
CA GLU A 111 -4.90 -4.66 4.73
C GLU A 111 -6.11 -5.54 5.08
N GLY A 112 -6.96 -5.14 6.04
CA GLY A 112 -8.08 -5.96 6.47
C GLY A 112 -7.67 -7.18 7.30
N ILE A 113 -6.49 -7.18 7.92
CA ILE A 113 -6.04 -8.26 8.80
C ILE A 113 -7.01 -8.43 9.96
N GLN A 114 -7.56 -9.63 10.10
CA GLN A 114 -8.52 -9.95 11.16
C GLN A 114 -7.81 -10.64 12.33
N GLN A 115 -8.34 -10.43 13.53
CA GLN A 115 -7.95 -11.16 14.73
C GLN A 115 -9.13 -11.99 15.24
N GLN A 116 -9.00 -13.32 15.25
CA GLN A 116 -10.03 -14.23 15.73
C GLN A 116 -9.42 -15.48 16.37
N ASP A 117 -10.04 -15.98 17.44
CA ASP A 117 -9.73 -17.29 18.06
C ASP A 117 -8.23 -17.53 18.37
N GLY A 118 -7.50 -16.47 18.72
CA GLY A 118 -6.07 -16.56 19.05
C GLY A 118 -5.13 -16.49 17.85
N TYR A 119 -5.61 -16.03 16.69
CA TYR A 119 -4.81 -15.88 15.48
C TYR A 119 -5.02 -14.51 14.83
N TYR A 120 -4.00 -14.04 14.12
CA TYR A 120 -4.15 -13.02 13.09
C TYR A 120 -4.24 -13.71 11.74
N PHE A 121 -5.08 -13.20 10.83
CA PHE A 121 -5.11 -13.71 9.48
C PHE A 121 -5.44 -12.66 8.43
N LEU A 122 -4.79 -12.81 7.28
CA LEU A 122 -5.03 -12.05 6.07
C LEU A 122 -5.55 -13.02 5.01
N THR A 123 -6.68 -12.70 4.37
CA THR A 123 -7.20 -13.46 3.23
C THR A 123 -6.95 -12.67 1.97
N VAL A 124 -6.25 -13.28 1.01
CA VAL A 124 -5.93 -12.69 -0.30
C VAL A 124 -6.46 -13.60 -1.41
N GLU A 125 -6.66 -13.07 -2.61
CA GLU A 125 -7.05 -13.89 -3.75
C GLU A 125 -5.90 -14.80 -4.19
N ASN A 126 -6.19 -15.92 -4.85
CA ASN A 126 -5.13 -16.83 -5.32
C ASN A 126 -4.24 -16.20 -6.40
N GLU A 127 -4.82 -15.26 -7.15
CA GLU A 127 -4.17 -14.47 -8.20
C GLU A 127 -3.11 -13.56 -7.59
N ASP A 128 -3.36 -13.05 -6.37
CA ASP A 128 -2.35 -12.36 -5.59
C ASP A 128 -1.21 -13.31 -5.20
N SER A 129 -0.01 -12.85 -5.52
CA SER A 129 1.21 -13.62 -5.35
C SER A 129 1.90 -13.25 -4.05
N ILE A 130 1.55 -13.95 -2.97
CA ILE A 130 2.33 -13.94 -1.72
C ILE A 130 3.72 -14.48 -2.05
N ILE A 131 4.74 -13.64 -1.90
CA ILE A 131 6.14 -13.97 -2.15
C ILE A 131 6.74 -14.65 -0.93
N SER A 132 6.51 -14.05 0.24
CA SER A 132 7.10 -14.46 1.49
C SER A 132 6.20 -14.06 2.64
N THR A 133 6.28 -14.81 3.74
CA THR A 133 5.64 -14.46 5.01
C THR A 133 6.29 -15.25 6.14
N ASN A 134 6.23 -14.73 7.37
CA ASN A 134 6.56 -15.46 8.58
C ASN A 134 5.34 -16.11 9.26
N GLY A 135 4.19 -16.14 8.57
CA GLY A 135 3.01 -16.89 8.95
C GLY A 135 2.87 -18.20 8.17
N THR A 136 1.81 -18.96 8.45
CA THR A 136 1.45 -20.16 7.70
C THR A 136 0.45 -19.81 6.61
N VAL A 137 0.75 -20.18 5.36
CA VAL A 137 -0.17 -19.97 4.22
C VAL A 137 -1.04 -21.20 4.04
N ILE A 138 -2.36 -21.01 4.14
CA ILE A 138 -3.37 -22.06 3.92
C ILE A 138 -4.19 -21.72 2.66
N PRO A 139 -4.18 -22.57 1.63
CA PRO A 139 -5.06 -22.38 0.47
C PRO A 139 -6.51 -22.71 0.84
N ILE A 140 -7.45 -21.86 0.42
CA ILE A 140 -8.90 -21.99 0.65
C ILE A 140 -9.64 -21.65 -0.64
N ASN A 141 -9.98 -22.66 -1.45
CA ASN A 141 -10.65 -22.48 -2.75
C ASN A 141 -9.92 -21.47 -3.64
N LYS A 142 -10.55 -20.30 -3.90
CA LYS A 142 -10.03 -19.20 -4.72
C LYS A 142 -9.15 -18.21 -3.95
N PHE A 143 -8.89 -18.48 -2.68
CA PHE A 143 -8.16 -17.59 -1.77
C PHE A 143 -6.98 -18.30 -1.13
N LYS A 144 -6.02 -17.50 -0.65
CA LYS A 144 -4.99 -17.94 0.30
C LYS A 144 -5.21 -17.18 1.60
N ARG A 145 -4.99 -17.85 2.72
CA ARG A 145 -5.01 -17.23 4.03
C ARG A 145 -3.63 -17.33 4.67
N ILE A 146 -3.04 -16.18 5.00
CA ILE A 146 -1.87 -16.15 5.87
C ILE A 146 -2.38 -16.14 7.31
N ILE A 147 -1.82 -17.00 8.15
CA ILE A 147 -2.18 -17.12 9.57
C ILE A 147 -0.93 -16.94 10.43
N TRP A 148 -1.05 -16.11 11.46
CA TRP A 148 -0.05 -15.93 12.49
C TRP A 148 -0.63 -16.21 13.87
N GLU A 149 0.19 -16.74 14.79
CA GLU A 149 -0.22 -16.95 16.18
C GLU A 149 -0.36 -15.60 16.92
N ARG A 150 -1.27 -15.51 17.90
CA ARG A 150 -1.50 -14.27 18.68
C ARG A 150 -0.28 -13.77 19.45
N ASN A 151 0.63 -14.65 19.85
CA ASN A 151 1.84 -14.28 20.58
C ASN A 151 2.91 -13.64 19.66
N GLN A 152 2.72 -13.70 18.34
CA GLN A 152 3.66 -13.18 17.37
C GLN A 152 3.63 -11.65 17.38
N LYS A 153 4.76 -11.05 17.77
CA LYS A 153 4.90 -9.60 17.88
C LYS A 153 5.18 -8.88 16.57
N VAL A 154 5.63 -9.62 15.56
CA VAL A 154 5.95 -9.05 14.24
C VAL A 154 5.33 -9.91 13.15
N LEU A 155 4.37 -9.35 12.42
CA LEU A 155 3.76 -10.00 11.26
C LEU A 155 4.45 -9.47 10.00
N LYS A 156 4.93 -10.38 9.15
CA LYS A 156 5.65 -10.04 7.92
C LYS A 156 5.02 -10.75 6.74
N PHE A 157 4.80 -10.01 5.66
CA PHE A 157 4.45 -10.59 4.37
C PHE A 157 4.86 -9.68 3.22
N GLU A 158 5.12 -10.28 2.08
CA GLU A 158 5.41 -9.61 0.82
C GLU A 158 4.46 -10.11 -0.27
N MET A 159 4.00 -9.21 -1.12
CA MET A 159 3.11 -9.52 -2.24
C MET A 159 3.66 -8.91 -3.54
N LEU A 160 3.57 -9.65 -4.65
CA LEU A 160 3.69 -9.08 -5.99
C LEU A 160 2.34 -8.53 -6.42
N THR A 161 2.39 -7.43 -7.14
CA THR A 161 1.22 -6.94 -7.88
C THR A 161 1.14 -7.65 -9.23
N ASP A 162 -0.07 -7.76 -9.77
CA ASP A 162 -0.30 -8.35 -11.10
C ASP A 162 -0.04 -7.36 -12.25
N VAL A 163 0.71 -6.28 -11.96
CA VAL A 163 1.00 -5.24 -12.94
C VAL A 163 2.00 -5.77 -13.95
N LYS A 164 1.57 -5.86 -15.22
CA LYS A 164 2.45 -6.15 -16.34
C LYS A 164 3.44 -5.00 -16.50
N LEU A 165 4.71 -5.26 -16.27
CA LEU A 165 5.77 -4.24 -16.28
C LEU A 165 6.11 -3.69 -17.66
N ASN A 166 5.48 -4.20 -18.72
CA ASN A 166 5.70 -3.73 -20.08
C ASN A 166 5.06 -2.34 -20.22
N ASP A 167 5.79 -1.42 -20.85
CA ASP A 167 5.35 -0.05 -21.17
C ASP A 167 5.14 0.89 -19.96
N LEU A 168 5.65 0.53 -18.77
CA LEU A 168 5.66 1.43 -17.61
C LEU A 168 6.79 2.46 -17.68
N ARG A 169 6.52 3.67 -17.17
CA ARG A 169 7.45 4.79 -17.17
C ARG A 169 8.18 4.89 -15.83
N GLU A 170 9.50 4.95 -15.92
CA GLU A 170 10.39 5.07 -14.76
C GLU A 170 10.25 6.42 -14.05
N LEU A 171 10.12 6.40 -12.73
CA LEU A 171 10.04 7.60 -11.89
C LEU A 171 11.38 7.94 -11.21
N ALA A 172 12.28 6.96 -11.06
CA ALA A 172 13.58 7.15 -10.42
C ALA A 172 14.41 8.32 -10.99
N PRO A 173 14.48 8.56 -12.31
CA PRO A 173 15.22 9.69 -12.87
C PRO A 173 14.72 11.08 -12.44
N PHE A 174 13.50 11.16 -11.90
CA PHE A 174 12.88 12.42 -11.47
C PHE A 174 12.98 12.64 -9.96
N TYR A 175 13.43 11.65 -9.21
CA TYR A 175 13.66 11.80 -7.77
C TYR A 175 14.91 12.63 -7.54
N LYS A 176 14.73 13.85 -7.04
CA LYS A 176 15.81 14.67 -6.50
C LYS A 176 15.90 14.36 -5.02
N SER A 177 16.97 13.69 -4.57
CA SER A 177 17.23 13.58 -3.14
C SER A 177 17.44 15.00 -2.60
N ASN A 178 16.46 15.51 -1.88
CA ASN A 178 16.69 16.66 -1.03
C ASN A 178 17.30 16.12 0.26
N ASP A 179 18.55 15.65 0.18
CA ASP A 179 19.39 15.49 1.36
C ASP A 179 19.86 16.91 1.75
N ASN A 180 19.10 17.55 2.63
CA ASN A 180 19.56 18.65 3.47
C ASN A 180 19.40 18.24 4.93
#